data_AF-A0A354FEB4-F1
#
_entry.id   AF-A0A354FEB4-F1
#
_cell.length_a   1.000
_cell.length_b   1.000
_cell.length_c   1.000
_cell.angle_alpha   90.00
_cell.angle_beta   90.00
_cell.angle_gamma   90.00
#
_symmetry.space_group_name_H-M   'P 1'
#
loop_
_entity.id
_entity.type
_entity.pdbx_description
1 polymer ?
#
loop_
_entity_poly.entity_id
_entity_poly.type
_entity_poly.pdbx_seq_one_letter_code
_entity_poly.pdbx_strand_id
1 'polypeptide(L)' 'MQHMLRSVTVSCLPTNMPDRLEADISGLDMGDQVAVSDLEAPEGVQITSEPNSVIAIVVAPTIEEEEEEE' A
#
# COMPACT_ATOMS: atom_id res chain seq x y z
N MET A 1 4.46 1.69 10.30
CA MET A 1 3.45 1.60 9.21
C MET A 1 2.65 0.32 9.35
N GLN A 2 1.33 0.38 9.15
CA GLN A 2 0.42 -0.75 9.29
C GLN A 2 -0.28 -1.02 7.95
N HIS A 3 -0.34 -2.28 7.51
CA HIS A 3 -0.99 -2.65 6.24
C HIS A 3 -2.42 -3.15 6.49
N MET A 4 -3.40 -2.46 5.89
CA MET A 4 -4.83 -2.80 5.96
C MET A 4 -5.21 -3.78 4.85
N LEU A 5 -4.73 -3.52 3.63
CA LEU A 5 -4.97 -4.35 2.46
C LEU A 5 -3.63 -4.91 1.95
N ARG A 6 -3.53 -6.23 1.80
CA ARG A 6 -2.31 -6.89 1.28
C ARG A 6 -2.34 -7.24 -0.20
N SER A 7 -3.52 -7.14 -0.82
CA SER A 7 -3.72 -7.55 -2.21
C SER A 7 -4.75 -6.65 -2.86
N VAL A 8 -4.46 -6.22 -4.09
CA VAL A 8 -5.39 -5.47 -4.95
C VAL A 8 -5.70 -6.29 -6.20
N THR A 9 -6.91 -6.13 -6.72
CA THR A 9 -7.32 -6.76 -7.97
C THR A 9 -6.94 -5.85 -9.13
N VAL A 10 -6.27 -6.43 -10.12
CA VAL A 10 -5.90 -5.74 -11.36
C VAL A 10 -6.40 -6.51 -12.57
N SER A 11 -6.70 -5.79 -13.64
CA SER A 11 -7.02 -6.31 -14.96
C SER A 11 -5.93 -5.87 -15.92
N CYS A 12 -5.31 -6.84 -16.59
CA CYS A 12 -4.28 -6.59 -17.59
C CYS A 12 -4.30 -7.71 -18.64
N LEU A 13 -3.70 -7.45 -19.79
CA LEU A 13 -3.40 -8.52 -20.74
C LEU A 13 -2.33 -9.44 -20.16
N PRO A 14 -2.33 -10.75 -20.47
CA PRO A 14 -1.29 -11.66 -20.00
C PRO A 14 0.14 -11.22 -20.35
N THR A 15 0.31 -10.50 -21.45
CA THR A 15 1.59 -9.92 -21.89
C THR A 15 2.05 -8.74 -21.04
N ASN A 16 1.12 -8.10 -20.32
CA ASN A 16 1.34 -6.90 -19.51
C ASN A 16 1.22 -7.20 -18.01
N MET A 17 1.39 -8.47 -17.61
CA MET A 17 1.36 -8.86 -16.21
C MET A 17 2.47 -8.10 -15.46
N PRO A 18 2.13 -7.27 -14.45
CA PRO A 18 3.14 -6.55 -13.68
C PRO A 18 3.82 -7.50 -12.68
N ASP A 19 5.14 -7.37 -12.53
CA ASP A 19 5.88 -8.09 -11.47
C ASP A 19 5.63 -7.48 -10.09
N ARG A 20 5.41 -6.16 -10.03
CA ARG A 20 5.10 -5.41 -8.81
C ARG A 20 4.33 -4.12 -9.13
N LEU A 21 3.66 -3.58 -8.11
CA LEU A 21 3.09 -2.23 -8.13
C LEU A 21 3.90 -1.35 -7.18
N GLU A 22 4.17 -0.13 -7.60
CA GLU A 22 4.92 0.86 -6.80
C GLU A 22 3.96 1.92 -6.25
N ALA A 23 4.29 2.42 -5.05
CA ALA A 23 3.54 3.45 -4.36
C ALA A 23 4.54 4.41 -3.73
N ASP A 24 4.48 5.69 -4.11
CA ASP A 24 5.32 6.71 -3.50
C ASP A 24 4.72 7.17 -2.16
N ILE A 25 5.50 7.00 -1.09
CA ILE A 25 5.14 7.39 0.27
C ILE A 25 6.05 8.49 0.83
N SER A 26 6.93 9.07 0.00
CA SER A 26 7.97 10.00 0.44
C SER A 26 7.44 11.32 1.01
N GLY A 27 6.22 11.71 0.63
CA GLY A 27 5.57 12.94 1.07
C GLY A 27 4.48 12.76 2.13
N LEU A 28 4.37 11.57 2.75
CA LEU A 28 3.32 11.27 3.71
C LEU A 28 3.76 11.56 5.16
N ASP A 29 2.86 12.16 5.94
CA ASP A 29 3.03 12.47 7.35
C ASP A 29 2.43 11.39 8.26
N MET A 30 2.70 11.47 9.57
CA MET A 30 2.09 10.56 10.55
C MET A 30 0.56 10.73 10.57
N GLY A 31 -0.14 9.60 10.44
CA GLY A 31 -1.60 9.56 10.33
C GLY A 31 -2.11 9.50 8.89
N ASP A 32 -1.24 9.74 7.90
CA ASP A 32 -1.61 9.67 6.50
C ASP A 32 -1.83 8.22 6.04
N GLN A 33 -2.66 8.10 5.01
CA GLN A 33 -3.15 6.84 4.48
C GLN A 33 -2.75 6.73 3.01
N VAL A 34 -2.28 5.56 2.61
CA VAL A 34 -2.07 5.18 1.21
C VAL A 34 -3.32 4.45 0.74
N ALA A 35 -4.02 4.99 -0.25
CA ALA A 35 -5.18 4.38 -0.86
C ALA A 35 -4.82 3.64 -2.16
N VAL A 36 -5.75 2.83 -2.65
CA VAL A 36 -5.61 2.14 -3.95
C VAL A 36 -5.44 3.12 -5.10
N SER A 37 -6.02 4.32 -5.01
CA SER A 37 -5.84 5.40 -5.98
C SER A 37 -4.41 5.92 -6.08
N ASP A 38 -3.59 5.75 -5.04
CA ASP A 38 -2.23 6.25 -4.97
C ASP A 38 -1.21 5.26 -5.56
N LEU A 39 -1.67 4.09 -5.99
CA LEU A 39 -0.84 3.11 -6.69
C LEU A 39 -0.57 3.54 -8.13
N GLU A 40 0.69 3.47 -8.54
CA GLU A 40 1.07 3.69 -9.94
C GLU A 40 0.79 2.42 -10.75
N ALA A 41 -0.20 2.52 -11.65
CA ALA A 41 -0.54 1.44 -12.56
C ALA A 41 0.40 1.46 -13.79
N PRO A 42 1.17 0.39 -14.07
CA PRO A 42 2.02 0.33 -15.24
C PRO A 42 1.21 0.20 -16.54
N GLU A 43 1.88 0.38 -17.68
CA GLU A 43 1.22 0.45 -18.99
C GLU A 43 0.37 -0.81 -19.28
N GLY A 44 -0.92 -0.59 -19.58
CA GLY A 44 -1.86 -1.67 -19.89
C GLY A 44 -2.33 -2.49 -18.68
N VAL A 45 -2.07 -2.02 -17.45
CA VAL A 45 -2.66 -2.53 -16.21
C VAL A 45 -3.72 -1.56 -15.70
N GLN A 46 -4.88 -2.10 -15.33
CA GLN A 46 -5.98 -1.33 -14.76
C GLN A 46 -6.37 -1.91 -13.41
N ILE A 47 -6.26 -1.09 -12.36
CA ILE A 47 -6.64 -1.51 -11.01
C ILE A 47 -8.17 -1.47 -10.90
N THR A 48 -8.78 -2.61 -10.57
CA THR A 48 -10.24 -2.77 -10.47
C THR A 48 -10.75 -2.84 -9.03
N SER A 49 -9.85 -2.89 -8.05
CA SER A 49 -10.17 -2.70 -6.64
C SER A 49 -10.76 -1.31 -6.37
N GLU A 50 -11.53 -1.20 -5.29
CA GLU A 50 -12.14 0.07 -4.89
C GLU A 50 -11.07 1.14 -4.62
N PRO A 51 -11.10 2.29 -5.32
CA PRO A 51 -10.03 3.29 -5.26
C PRO A 51 -9.86 3.91 -3.87
N ASN A 52 -10.94 3.98 -3.08
CA ASN A 52 -10.92 4.51 -1.71
C ASN A 52 -10.47 3.49 -0.66
N SER A 53 -10.16 2.25 -1.06
CA SER A 53 -9.65 1.26 -0.11
C SER A 53 -8.27 1.67 0.40
N VAL A 54 -8.08 1.63 1.71
CA VAL A 54 -6.81 1.94 2.34
C VAL A 54 -5.90 0.72 2.29
N ILE A 55 -4.70 0.89 1.74
CA ILE A 55 -3.65 -0.14 1.64
C ILE A 55 -2.79 -0.12 2.89
N ALA A 56 -2.30 1.06 3.28
CA ALA A 56 -1.41 1.23 4.40
C ALA A 56 -1.66 2.56 5.11
N ILE A 57 -1.29 2.62 6.39
CA ILE A 57 -1.38 3.84 7.20
C ILE A 57 -0.01 4.07 7.86
N VAL A 58 0.45 5.33 7.80
CA VAL A 58 1.67 5.79 8.47
C VAL A 58 1.37 5.97 9.95
N VAL A 59 1.50 4.90 10.71
CA VAL A 59 1.42 4.94 12.18
C VAL A 59 2.76 5.35 12.78
N ALA A 60 2.71 6.12 13.87
CA ALA A 60 3.89 6.38 14.69
C ALA A 60 4.54 5.04 15.10
N PRO A 61 5.87 4.96 15.16
CA PRO A 61 6.53 3.77 15.70
C PRO A 61 6.02 3.57 17.12
N THR A 62 5.38 2.42 17.37
CA THR A 62 5.26 1.92 18.73
C THR A 62 6.68 1.66 19.20
N ILE A 63 7.17 2.46 20.14
CA ILE A 63 8.32 2.07 20.93
C ILE A 63 7.85 0.82 21.66
N GLU A 64 8.26 -0.34 21.17
CA GLU A 64 8.36 -1.50 22.04
C GLU A 64 9.39 -1.07 23.09
N GLU A 65 8.90 -0.65 24.27
CA GLU A 65 9.70 -0.88 25.47
C GLU A 65 9.94 -2.38 25.43
N GLU A 66 11.19 -2.77 25.14
CA GLU A 66 11.64 -4.14 25.32
C GLU A 66 11.08 -4.59 26.66
N GLU A 67 10.28 -5.64 26.67
CA GLU A 67 9.94 -6.33 27.90
C GLU A 67 11.29 -6.66 28.57
N GLU A 68 11.65 -5.93 29.63
CA GLU A 68 12.55 -6.48 30.64
C GLU A 68 11.83 -7.71 31.18
N GLU A 69 12.13 -8.88 30.61
CA GLU A 69 11.82 -10.18 31.20
C GLU A 69 12.42 -10.20 32.62
N GLU A 70 11.58 -10.18 33.66
CA GLU A 70 11.94 -10.52 35.04
C GLU A 70 12.19 -12.04 35.23
#